data_AF-A0A4U0UIC8-F1
#
_entry.id   AF-A0A4U0UIC8-F1
#
_cell.length_a   1.000
_cell.length_b   1.000
_cell.length_c   1.000
_cell.angle_alpha   90.00
_cell.angle_beta   90.00
_cell.angle_gamma   90.00
#
_symmetry.space_group_name_H-M   'P 1'
#
loop_
_entity.id
_entity.type
_entity.pdbx_description
1 polymer ?
#
loop_
_entity_poly.entity_id
_entity_poly.type
_entity_poly.pdbx_seq_one_letter_code
_entity_poly.pdbx_strand_id
1 'polypeptide(L)' 'MRVAWPSGEWGSLPLAGGIDVGHSAELKKIEKEQGVEARKERYKALDEEYRRLMNPLRTANAFGVEEIIDPAQTRPI' A
#
# COMPACT_ATOMS: atom_id res chain seq x y z
N MET A 1 2.10 24.21 6.67
CA MET A 1 2.99 23.29 5.95
C MET A 1 2.35 21.91 5.93
N ARG A 2 2.37 21.20 4.80
CA ARG A 2 1.92 19.79 4.73
C ARG A 2 3.15 18.91 4.87
N VAL A 3 3.34 18.37 6.07
CA VAL A 3 4.45 17.47 6.38
C VAL A 3 3.96 16.05 6.56
N ALA A 4 4.81 15.09 6.21
CA ALA A 4 4.57 13.68 6.48
C ALA A 4 5.73 13.08 7.26
N TRP A 5 5.43 11.98 7.95
CA TRP A 5 6.46 11.19 8.61
C TRP A 5 6.95 10.08 7.69
N PRO A 6 8.21 9.63 7.86
CA PRO A 6 8.76 8.49 7.14
C PRO A 6 7.95 7.19 7.34
N SER A 7 7.24 7.09 8.46
CA SER A 7 6.37 5.96 8.81
C SER A 7 4.94 6.09 8.28
N GLY A 8 4.61 7.13 7.51
CA GLY A 8 3.30 7.25 6.89
C GLY A 8 3.03 6.11 5.92
N GLU A 9 1.79 5.68 5.84
CA GLU A 9 1.30 4.80 4.77
C GLU A 9 0.16 5.53 4.05
N TRP A 10 0.20 5.55 2.71
CA TRP A 10 -0.83 6.17 1.89
C TRP A 10 -1.64 5.10 1.18
N GLY A 11 -2.94 5.09 1.41
CA GLY A 11 -3.85 4.20 0.72
C GLY A 11 -5.29 4.58 0.98
N SER A 12 -6.16 4.41 0.00
CA SER A 12 -7.61 4.62 0.16
C SER A 12 -8.28 3.45 0.88
N LEU A 13 -7.61 2.31 1.00
CA LEU A 13 -8.14 1.07 1.58
C LEU A 13 -7.07 0.40 2.46
N PRO A 14 -7.47 -0.22 3.59
CA PRO A 14 -6.55 -1.03 4.38
C PRO A 14 -6.09 -2.25 3.57
N LEU A 15 -4.77 -2.44 3.46
CA LEU A 15 -4.11 -3.52 2.71
C LEU A 15 -4.71 -4.90 3.00
N ALA A 16 -4.96 -5.19 4.29
CA ALA A 16 -5.41 -6.49 4.78
C ALA A 16 -6.85 -6.88 4.36
N GLY A 17 -7.61 -6.00 3.71
CA GLY A 17 -8.96 -6.30 3.21
C GLY A 17 -9.28 -5.73 1.83
N GLY A 18 -8.57 -4.68 1.40
CA GLY A 18 -8.76 -4.09 0.07
C GLY A 18 -8.42 -5.05 -1.07
N ILE A 19 -7.40 -5.90 -0.89
CA ILE A 19 -6.98 -6.88 -1.89
C ILE A 19 -8.04 -7.96 -2.06
N ASP A 20 -8.57 -8.50 -0.95
CA ASP A 20 -9.60 -9.54 -1.01
C ASP A 20 -10.90 -9.02 -1.64
N VAL A 21 -11.29 -7.77 -1.38
CA VAL A 21 -12.51 -7.18 -1.98
C VAL A 21 -12.28 -6.85 -3.45
N GLY A 22 -11.21 -6.13 -3.78
CA GLY A 22 -10.92 -5.65 -5.13
C GLY A 22 -10.54 -6.75 -6.12
N HIS A 23 -9.82 -7.78 -5.65
CA HIS A 23 -9.38 -8.91 -6.48
C HIS A 23 -10.11 -10.22 -6.18
N SER A 24 -11.24 -10.19 -5.46
CA SER A 24 -12.05 -11.39 -5.17
C SER A 24 -12.35 -12.24 -6.41
N ALA A 25 -12.71 -11.60 -7.52
CA ALA A 25 -13.03 -12.28 -8.77
C ALA A 25 -11.79 -12.91 -9.45
N GLU A 26 -10.65 -12.23 -9.41
CA GLU A 26 -9.37 -12.72 -9.96
C GLU A 26 -8.85 -13.89 -9.12
N LEU A 27 -8.83 -13.74 -7.80
CA LEU A 27 -8.36 -14.76 -6.87
C LEU A 27 -9.22 -16.03 -6.95
N LYS A 28 -10.55 -15.91 -7.11
CA LYS A 28 -11.45 -17.07 -7.32
C LYS A 28 -11.22 -17.77 -8.66
N LYS A 29 -10.90 -17.04 -9.73
CA LYS A 29 -10.56 -17.64 -11.02
C LYS A 29 -9.26 -18.42 -10.93
N ILE A 30 -8.22 -17.82 -10.34
CA ILE A 30 -6.91 -18.47 -10.14
C ILE A 30 -7.06 -19.70 -9.24
N GLU A 31 -7.85 -19.63 -8.18
CA GLU A 31 -8.11 -20.78 -7.31
C GLU A 31 -8.77 -21.93 -8.07
N LYS A 32 -9.69 -21.63 -8.99
CA LYS A 32 -10.39 -22.63 -9.81
C LYS A 32 -9.50 -23.25 -10.90
N GLU A 33 -8.58 -22.48 -11.47
CA GLU A 33 -7.74 -22.91 -12.59
C GLU A 33 -6.41 -23.55 -12.13
N GLN A 34 -5.79 -23.00 -11.09
CA GLN A 34 -4.43 -23.29 -10.67
C GLN A 34 -4.32 -23.75 -9.21
N GLY A 35 -5.42 -23.73 -8.46
CA GLY A 35 -5.49 -24.19 -7.07
C GLY A 35 -5.13 -23.13 -6.03
N VAL A 36 -5.23 -23.53 -4.76
CA VAL A 36 -5.13 -22.64 -3.59
C VAL A 36 -3.74 -22.00 -3.42
N GLU A 37 -2.67 -22.68 -3.86
CA GLU A 37 -1.30 -22.15 -3.77
C GLU A 37 -1.06 -20.99 -4.74
N ALA A 38 -1.57 -21.08 -5.97
CA ALA A 38 -1.49 -19.98 -6.94
C ALA A 38 -2.25 -18.74 -6.46
N ARG A 39 -3.39 -18.93 -5.76
CA ARG A 39 -4.11 -17.83 -5.10
C ARG A 39 -3.22 -17.14 -4.05
N LYS A 40 -2.53 -17.90 -3.20
CA LYS A 40 -1.64 -17.33 -2.16
C LYS A 40 -0.47 -16.57 -2.75
N GLU A 41 0.14 -17.11 -3.81
CA GLU A 41 1.25 -16.45 -4.50
C GLU A 41 0.81 -15.12 -5.14
N ARG A 42 -0.34 -15.13 -5.83
CA ARG A 42 -0.92 -13.91 -6.39
C ARG A 42 -1.26 -12.88 -5.32
N TYR A 43 -1.84 -13.33 -4.20
CA TYR A 43 -2.14 -12.45 -3.07
C TYR A 43 -0.87 -11.79 -2.50
N LYS A 44 0.23 -12.54 -2.32
CA LYS A 44 1.50 -11.99 -1.87
C LYS A 44 2.10 -10.99 -2.85
N ALA A 45 2.02 -11.28 -4.15
CA ALA A 45 2.51 -10.36 -5.18
C ALA A 45 1.73 -9.02 -5.14
N LEU A 46 0.40 -9.10 -5.00
CA LEU A 46 -0.45 -7.91 -4.83
C LEU A 46 -0.10 -7.16 -3.53
N ASP A 47 0.06 -7.85 -2.40
CA ASP A 47 0.45 -7.24 -1.12
C ASP A 47 1.76 -6.46 -1.23
N GLU A 48 2.77 -7.03 -1.89
CA GLU A 48 4.06 -6.37 -2.11
C GLU A 48 3.98 -5.19 -3.08
N GLU A 49 3.14 -5.29 -4.11
CA GLU A 49 2.87 -4.19 -5.03
C GLU A 49 2.17 -3.02 -4.31
N TYR A 50 1.09 -3.30 -3.57
CA TYR A 50 0.37 -2.29 -2.81
C TYR A 50 1.27 -1.66 -1.74
N ARG A 51 2.07 -2.43 -0.99
CA ARG A 51 3.05 -1.88 -0.04
C ARG A 51 4.05 -0.94 -0.69
N ARG A 52 4.54 -1.28 -1.89
CA ARG A 52 5.42 -0.38 -2.66
C ARG A 52 4.72 0.89 -3.09
N LEU A 53 3.43 0.81 -3.45
CA LEU A 53 2.63 1.98 -3.80
C LEU A 53 2.31 2.88 -2.61
N MET A 54 2.16 2.30 -1.41
CA MET A 54 1.92 3.06 -0.17
C MET A 54 3.14 3.81 0.37
N ASN A 55 4.28 3.79 -0.34
CA ASN A 55 5.53 4.37 0.14
C ASN A 55 5.50 5.92 0.18
N PRO A 56 5.89 6.55 1.31
CA PRO A 56 5.99 8.00 1.48
C PRO A 56 6.71 8.77 0.40
N LEU A 57 7.83 8.24 -0.03
CA LEU A 57 8.73 8.90 -0.95
C LEU A 57 8.04 9.07 -2.31
N ARG A 58 7.14 8.16 -2.68
CA ARG A 58 6.38 8.27 -3.92
C ARG A 58 5.40 9.45 -3.86
N THR A 59 4.71 9.63 -2.73
CA THR A 59 3.77 10.74 -2.54
C THR A 59 4.50 12.08 -2.42
N ALA A 60 5.64 12.13 -1.75
CA ALA A 60 6.47 13.34 -1.67
C ALA A 60 7.01 13.75 -3.05
N ASN A 61 7.52 12.81 -3.86
CA ASN A 61 7.99 13.09 -5.22
C ASN A 61 6.87 13.57 -6.16
N ALA A 62 5.62 13.18 -5.90
CA ALA A 62 4.45 13.65 -6.63
C ALA A 62 3.91 15.00 -6.11
N PHE A 63 4.65 15.71 -5.25
CA PHE A 63 4.22 16.94 -4.57
C PHE A 63 2.94 16.80 -3.73
N GLY A 64 2.61 15.57 -3.30
CA GLY A 64 1.49 15.31 -2.40
C GLY A 64 1.74 15.79 -0.96
N VAL A 65 3.01 15.95 -0.60
CA VAL A 65 3.51 16.43 0.70
C VAL A 65 4.70 17.35 0.43
N GLU A 66 4.82 18.45 1.16
CA GLU A 66 5.91 19.43 0.98
C GLU A 66 7.24 18.91 1.56
N GLU A 67 7.20 18.22 2.70
CA GLU A 67 8.42 17.71 3.34
C GLU A 67 8.14 16.41 4.13
N ILE A 68 9.10 15.48 4.09
CA ILE A 68 9.13 14.32 4.99
C ILE A 68 10.08 14.65 6.13
N ILE A 69 9.55 14.74 7.35
CA ILE A 69 10.26 15.22 8.54
C ILE A 69 10.41 14.13 9.60
N ASP A 70 11.41 14.26 10.46
CA ASP A 70 11.49 13.45 11.68
C ASP A 70 10.28 13.76 12.58
N PRO A 71 9.52 12.76 13.06
CA PRO A 71 8.43 12.95 14.01
C PRO A 71 8.78 13.82 15.21
N ALA A 72 10.02 13.77 15.71
CA ALA A 72 10.48 14.60 16.83
C ALA A 72 10.54 16.11 16.49
N GLN A 73 10.73 16.45 15.22
CA GLN A 73 10.82 17.83 14.73
C GLN A 73 9.45 18.42 14.35
N THR A 74 8.35 17.66 14.52
CA THR A 74 7.00 18.11 14.09
C THR A 74 6.48 19.32 14.87
N ARG A 75 6.89 19.50 16.14
CA ARG A 75 6.34 20.53 17.03
C ARG A 75 6.83 21.98 16.78
N PRO A 76 8.10 22.21 16.40
CA PRO A 76 8.59 23.55 16.02
C PRO A 76 8.25 23.98 14.58
N ILE A 77 7.60 23.12 13.80
CA ILE A 77 7.18 23.35 12.41
C ILE A 77 5.75 23.90 12.35
#